data_AF-A0A9W3EYD6-F1
#
_entry.id   AF-A0A9W3EYD6-F1
#
_cell.length_a   1.000
_cell.length_b   1.000
_cell.length_c   1.000
_cell.angle_alpha   90.00
_cell.angle_beta   90.00
_cell.angle_gamma   90.00
#
_symmetry.space_group_name_H-M   'P 1'
#
loop_
_entity.id
_entity.type
_entity.pdbx_description
1 polymer ?
#
loop_
_entity_poly.entity_id
_entity_poly.type
_entity_poly.pdbx_seq_one_letter_code
_entity_poly.pdbx_strand_id
1 'polypeptide(L)'
;MERLPVDLQYLPSDKQRESDADIRKMLIEAIMLLTATAPGRKQVRDQGAYLILRELHSWESEPDVRMACEKLIQVLIGDEPEHGMENLLEVQVPEDIERELQQQDLQDQEQCAQKRQEQELAPEPQAEGAAPT
;
A
#
# COMPACT_ATOMS: atom_id res chain seq x y z
N MET A 1 11.04 8.67 19.65
CA MET A 1 10.01 7.62 19.62
C MET A 1 8.82 8.22 18.90
N GLU A 2 8.76 8.02 17.58
CA GLU A 2 7.64 8.48 16.77
C GLU A 2 6.41 7.65 17.14
N ARG A 3 5.37 8.35 17.60
CA ARG A 3 4.27 7.78 18.38
C ARG A 3 3.28 7.12 17.43
N LEU A 4 3.41 5.80 17.28
CA LEU A 4 2.26 4.99 16.88
C LEU A 4 1.06 5.37 17.78
N PRO A 5 -0.17 5.41 17.24
CA PRO A 5 -1.38 5.53 18.05
C PRO A 5 -1.36 4.55 19.22
N VAL A 6 -1.95 4.92 20.36
CA VAL A 6 -1.97 4.07 21.57
C VAL A 6 -2.55 2.69 21.27
N ASP A 7 -3.57 2.61 20.41
CA ASP A 7 -4.22 1.35 20.02
C ASP A 7 -3.31 0.42 19.19
N LEU A 8 -2.21 0.93 18.65
CA LEU A 8 -1.22 0.18 17.88
C LEU A 8 0.04 -0.15 18.70
N GLN A 9 0.09 0.26 19.97
CA GLN A 9 1.19 -0.06 20.89
C GLN A 9 0.84 -1.30 21.71
N TYR A 10 1.86 -2.11 22.02
CA TYR A 10 1.74 -3.30 22.88
C TYR A 10 0.61 -4.27 22.45
N LEU A 11 0.48 -4.50 21.14
CA LEU A 11 -0.45 -5.46 20.59
C LEU A 11 -0.20 -6.86 21.17
N PRO A 12 -1.25 -7.66 21.42
CA PRO A 12 -1.09 -9.00 21.95
C PRO A 12 -0.42 -9.92 20.92
N SER A 13 0.22 -10.99 21.39
CA SER A 13 1.02 -11.89 20.54
C SER A 13 0.21 -12.64 19.48
N ASP A 14 -1.10 -12.73 19.65
CA ASP A 14 -2.05 -13.36 18.74
C ASP A 14 -2.62 -12.38 17.69
N LYS A 15 -2.30 -11.09 17.75
CA LYS A 15 -2.76 -10.10 16.76
C LYS A 15 -2.26 -10.46 15.37
N GLN A 16 -3.19 -10.73 14.45
CA GLN A 16 -2.92 -10.97 13.03
C GLN A 16 -3.32 -9.77 12.16
N ARG A 17 -2.80 -9.73 10.93
CA ARG A 17 -3.30 -8.85 9.87
C ARG A 17 -4.68 -9.34 9.41
N GLU A 18 -5.41 -8.48 8.71
CA GLU A 18 -6.64 -8.89 8.03
C GLU A 18 -6.31 -9.98 6.99
N SER A 19 -7.08 -11.07 6.99
CA SER A 19 -6.91 -12.22 6.10
C SER A 19 -7.42 -11.95 4.69
N ASP A 20 -8.48 -11.17 4.55
CA ASP A 20 -9.09 -10.87 3.27
C ASP A 20 -8.30 -9.77 2.52
N ALA A 21 -7.82 -10.11 1.32
CA ALA A 21 -7.03 -9.23 0.48
C ALA A 21 -7.80 -7.99 0.01
N ASP A 22 -9.08 -8.13 -0.33
CA ASP A 22 -9.91 -7.04 -0.80
C ASP A 22 -10.17 -6.04 0.33
N ILE A 23 -10.35 -6.54 1.56
CA ILE A 23 -10.47 -5.66 2.74
C ILE A 23 -9.14 -4.93 2.99
N ARG A 24 -7.99 -5.62 2.92
CA ARG A 24 -6.67 -4.96 3.05
C ARG A 24 -6.50 -3.86 2.01
N LYS A 25 -6.80 -4.14 0.75
CA LYS A 25 -6.73 -3.16 -0.35
C LYS A 25 -7.64 -1.96 -0.09
N MET A 26 -8.89 -2.21 0.28
CA MET A 26 -9.88 -1.17 0.57
C MET A 26 -9.41 -0.24 1.70
N LEU A 27 -8.81 -0.79 2.77
CA LEU A 27 -8.27 0.01 3.88
C LEU A 27 -7.08 0.88 3.43
N ILE A 28 -6.20 0.35 2.58
CA ILE A 28 -5.08 1.12 2.03
C ILE A 28 -5.61 2.26 1.15
N GLU A 29 -6.57 1.99 0.27
CA GLU A 29 -7.20 3.00 -0.59
C GLU A 29 -7.95 4.06 0.23
N ALA A 30 -8.58 3.67 1.34
CA ALA A 30 -9.19 4.63 2.26
C ALA A 30 -8.14 5.58 2.88
N ILE A 31 -6.98 5.05 3.30
CA ILE A 31 -5.87 5.89 3.79
C ILE A 31 -5.34 6.78 2.66
N MET A 32 -5.23 6.27 1.43
CA MET A 32 -4.84 7.06 0.27
C MET A 32 -5.74 8.29 0.08
N LEU A 33 -7.06 8.12 0.19
CA LEU A 33 -8.01 9.23 0.10
C LEU A 33 -7.82 10.25 1.24
N LEU A 34 -7.55 9.79 2.46
CA LEU A 34 -7.21 10.69 3.57
C LEU A 34 -5.93 11.50 3.30
N THR A 35 -5.00 10.93 2.53
CA THR A 35 -3.74 11.59 2.13
C THR A 35 -3.85 12.44 0.86
N ALA A 36 -5.06 12.67 0.33
CA ALA A 36 -5.26 13.56 -0.81
C ALA A 36 -4.80 15.01 -0.53
N THR A 37 -4.97 15.48 0.72
CA THR A 37 -4.62 16.84 1.13
C THR A 37 -3.33 16.90 1.95
N ALA A 38 -2.62 18.02 1.90
CA ALA A 38 -1.40 18.23 2.68
C ALA A 38 -1.58 18.03 4.20
N PRO A 39 -2.64 18.56 4.85
CA PRO A 39 -2.89 18.30 6.26
C PRO A 39 -3.13 16.81 6.56
N GLY A 40 -3.83 16.10 5.67
CA GLY A 40 -4.09 14.67 5.77
C GLY A 40 -2.80 13.85 5.67
N ARG A 41 -1.94 14.12 4.68
CA ARG A 41 -0.59 13.51 4.56
C ARG A 41 0.23 13.71 5.81
N LYS A 42 0.31 14.95 6.29
CA LYS A 42 1.04 15.28 7.51
C LYS A 42 0.51 14.49 8.71
N GLN A 43 -0.81 14.46 8.91
CA GLN A 43 -1.41 13.72 10.02
C GLN A 43 -1.08 12.22 9.95
N VAL A 44 -1.18 11.60 8.77
CA VAL A 44 -0.87 10.17 8.58
C VAL A 44 0.62 9.89 8.81
N ARG A 45 1.53 10.76 8.33
CA ARG A 45 2.97 10.68 8.61
C ARG A 45 3.29 10.79 10.10
N ASP A 46 2.69 11.77 10.78
CA ASP A 46 2.93 12.05 12.20
C ASP A 46 2.50 10.87 13.12
N GLN A 47 1.60 10.00 12.64
CA GLN A 47 1.18 8.75 13.32
C GLN A 47 2.11 7.56 13.05
N GLY A 48 3.21 7.75 12.31
CA GLY A 48 4.18 6.69 12.01
C GLY A 48 3.68 5.66 10.98
N ALA A 49 2.70 6.01 10.14
CA ALA A 49 2.09 5.08 9.19
C ALA A 49 3.08 4.43 8.22
N TYR A 50 4.14 5.15 7.81
CA TYR A 50 5.19 4.62 6.94
C TYR A 50 5.85 3.35 7.51
N LEU A 51 6.07 3.29 8.83
CA LEU A 51 6.68 2.12 9.47
C LEU A 51 5.79 0.88 9.30
N ILE A 52 4.48 1.03 9.46
CA ILE A 52 3.52 -0.06 9.30
C ILE A 52 3.41 -0.47 7.83
N LEU A 53 3.27 0.51 6.94
CA LEU A 53 3.10 0.26 5.50
C LEU A 53 4.32 -0.42 4.88
N ARG A 54 5.53 -0.06 5.29
CA ARG A 54 6.75 -0.73 4.83
C ARG A 54 6.78 -2.21 5.21
N GLU A 55 6.42 -2.54 6.45
CA GLU A 55 6.34 -3.94 6.90
C GLU A 55 5.16 -4.69 6.25
N LEU A 56 4.04 -3.99 5.97
CA LEU A 56 2.92 -4.56 5.23
C LEU A 56 3.32 -4.89 3.79
N HIS A 57 3.96 -3.95 3.08
CA HIS A 57 4.42 -4.14 1.70
C HIS A 57 5.36 -5.34 1.53
N SER A 58 6.30 -5.52 2.47
CA SER A 58 7.21 -6.67 2.48
C SER A 58 6.49 -7.99 2.73
N TRP A 59 5.45 -7.99 3.58
CA TRP A 59 4.71 -9.19 3.96
C TRP A 59 3.62 -9.59 2.96
N GLU A 60 2.99 -8.63 2.29
CA GLU A 60 1.81 -8.82 1.45
C GLU A 60 2.09 -9.77 0.28
N SER A 61 1.30 -10.84 0.10
CA SER A 61 1.50 -11.75 -1.04
C SER A 61 0.79 -11.26 -2.30
N GLU A 62 -0.34 -10.57 -2.13
CA GLU A 62 -1.24 -10.21 -3.22
C GLU A 62 -0.68 -9.05 -4.04
N PRO A 63 -0.48 -9.23 -5.36
CA PRO A 63 0.09 -8.19 -6.22
C PRO A 63 -0.68 -6.86 -6.17
N ASP A 64 -2.01 -6.91 -6.23
CA ASP A 64 -2.86 -5.72 -6.23
C ASP A 64 -2.77 -4.94 -4.91
N VAL A 65 -2.74 -5.65 -3.78
CA VAL A 65 -2.66 -5.04 -2.45
C VAL A 65 -1.26 -4.43 -2.25
N ARG A 66 -0.22 -5.16 -2.68
CA ARG A 66 1.16 -4.68 -2.63
C ARG A 66 1.34 -3.40 -3.44
N MET A 67 0.80 -3.36 -4.67
CA MET A 67 0.83 -2.19 -5.53
C MET A 67 0.10 -0.99 -4.91
N ALA A 68 -1.11 -1.20 -4.36
CA ALA A 68 -1.83 -0.14 -3.65
C ALA A 68 -1.03 0.40 -2.45
N CYS A 69 -0.36 -0.49 -1.71
CA CYS A 69 0.51 -0.13 -0.59
C CYS A 69 1.73 0.68 -1.06
N GLU A 70 2.35 0.28 -2.17
CA GLU A 70 3.49 0.98 -2.76
C GLU A 70 3.11 2.41 -3.19
N LYS A 71 1.99 2.58 -3.90
CA LYS A 71 1.47 3.90 -4.27
C LYS A 71 1.27 4.79 -3.04
N LEU A 72 0.69 4.25 -1.97
CA LEU A 72 0.49 5.02 -0.73
C LEU A 72 1.82 5.42 -0.08
N ILE A 73 2.81 4.51 -0.07
CA ILE A 73 4.15 4.82 0.42
C ILE A 73 4.76 5.98 -0.39
N GLN A 74 4.66 5.92 -1.72
CA GLN A 74 5.16 7.00 -2.60
C GLN A 74 4.54 8.35 -2.25
N VAL A 75 3.22 8.40 -2.01
CA VAL A 75 2.53 9.64 -1.58
C VAL A 75 3.01 10.15 -0.22
N LEU A 76 3.34 9.25 0.71
CA LEU A 76 3.80 9.66 2.05
C LEU A 76 5.25 10.15 2.05
N ILE A 77 6.14 9.51 1.29
CA ILE A 77 7.57 9.86 1.25
C ILE A 77 7.87 11.00 0.27
N GLY A 78 6.97 11.26 -0.68
CA GLY A 78 7.11 12.31 -1.68
C GLY A 78 7.12 13.71 -1.07
N ASP A 79 7.71 14.65 -1.81
CA ASP A 79 7.71 16.06 -1.45
C ASP A 79 6.28 16.63 -1.52
N GLU A 80 6.00 17.61 -0.65
CA GLU A 80 4.71 18.30 -0.69
C GLU A 80 4.59 19.17 -1.96
N PRO A 81 3.44 19.13 -2.67
CA PRO A 81 3.19 19.98 -3.83
C PRO A 81 3.27 21.48 -3.51
N GLU A 82 3.42 22.29 -4.56
CA GLU A 82 3.43 23.74 -4.46
C GLU A 82 2.10 24.29 -3.91
N HIS A 83 2.15 25.51 -3.35
CA HIS A 83 0.96 26.16 -2.80
C HIS A 83 -0.10 26.34 -3.89
N GLY A 84 -1.33 25.88 -3.60
CA GLY A 84 -2.42 25.81 -4.58
C GLY A 84 -2.58 24.45 -5.27
N MET A 85 -1.65 23.50 -5.07
CA MET A 85 -1.74 22.10 -5.54
C MET A 85 -1.82 21.10 -4.37
N GLU A 86 -2.23 21.58 -3.19
CA GLU A 86 -2.17 20.80 -1.94
C GLU A 86 -3.13 19.61 -1.92
N ASN A 87 -4.24 19.69 -2.67
CA ASN A 87 -5.23 18.63 -2.83
C ASN A 87 -5.02 17.89 -4.15
N LEU A 88 -4.44 16.69 -4.09
CA LEU A 88 -4.10 15.87 -5.26
C LEU A 88 -5.33 15.47 -6.10
N LEU A 89 -6.54 15.52 -5.55
CA LEU A 89 -7.77 15.21 -6.29
C LEU A 89 -8.29 16.39 -7.14
N GLU A 90 -7.78 17.60 -6.91
CA GLU A 90 -8.22 18.82 -7.59
C GLU A 90 -7.15 19.39 -8.53
N VAL A 91 -5.95 18.78 -8.57
CA VAL A 91 -4.85 19.24 -9.43
C VAL A 91 -5.19 19.00 -10.90
N GLN A 92 -5.03 20.05 -11.72
CA GLN A 92 -5.12 19.92 -13.17
C GLN A 92 -3.83 19.32 -13.71
N VAL A 93 -3.92 18.15 -14.34
CA VAL A 93 -2.79 17.43 -14.92
C VAL A 93 -2.68 17.78 -16.40
N PRO A 94 -1.50 18.21 -16.90
CA PRO A 94 -1.26 18.39 -18.34
C PRO A 94 -1.47 17.09 -19.14
N GLU A 95 -1.92 17.20 -20.39
CA GLU A 95 -2.28 16.03 -21.23
C GLU A 95 -1.12 15.05 -21.47
N ASP A 96 0.12 15.55 -21.57
CA ASP A 96 1.32 14.74 -21.72
C ASP A 96 1.57 13.87 -20.49
N ILE A 97 1.49 14.47 -19.29
CA ILE A 97 1.65 13.77 -18.02
C ILE A 97 0.50 12.80 -17.77
N GLU A 98 -0.73 13.19 -18.10
CA GLU A 98 -1.90 12.31 -17.98
C GLU A 98 -1.73 11.03 -18.81
N ARG A 99 -1.22 11.13 -20.04
CA ARG A 99 -0.95 9.97 -20.89
C ARG A 99 0.14 9.07 -20.31
N GLU A 100 1.20 9.65 -19.75
CA GLU A 100 2.27 8.89 -19.09
C GLU A 100 1.73 8.13 -17.87
N LEU A 101 0.92 8.78 -17.03
CA LEU A 101 0.28 8.15 -15.87
C LEU A 101 -0.65 7.01 -16.29
N GLN A 102 -1.49 7.22 -17.32
CA GLN A 102 -2.37 6.16 -17.85
C GLN A 102 -1.57 4.98 -18.40
N GLN A 103 -0.44 5.23 -19.08
CA GLN A 103 0.43 4.17 -19.58
C GLN A 103 1.08 3.39 -18.42
N GLN A 104 1.55 4.09 -17.38
CA GLN A 104 2.11 3.46 -16.19
C GLN A 104 1.07 2.60 -15.49
N ASP A 105 -0.16 3.10 -15.32
CA ASP A 105 -1.25 2.34 -14.69
C ASP A 105 -1.62 1.07 -15.47
N LEU A 106 -1.58 1.10 -16.80
CA LEU A 106 -1.77 -0.09 -17.64
C LEU A 106 -0.64 -1.11 -17.43
N GLN A 107 0.62 -0.65 -17.45
CA GLN A 107 1.78 -1.52 -17.23
C GLN A 107 1.73 -2.17 -15.85
N ASP A 108 1.38 -1.40 -14.82
CA ASP A 108 1.28 -1.89 -13.45
C ASP A 108 0.18 -2.96 -13.31
N GLN A 109 -0.96 -2.76 -13.98
CA GLN A 109 -2.05 -3.75 -14.04
C GLN A 109 -1.61 -5.03 -14.74
N GLU A 110 -0.91 -4.92 -15.87
CA GLU A 110 -0.36 -6.08 -16.60
C GLU A 110 0.64 -6.84 -15.73
N GLN A 111 1.54 -6.15 -15.04
CA GLN A 111 2.50 -6.76 -14.12
C GLN A 111 1.80 -7.47 -12.95
N CYS A 112 0.76 -6.88 -12.39
CA CYS A 112 -0.02 -7.52 -11.31
C CYS A 112 -0.75 -8.77 -11.82
N ALA A 113 -1.33 -8.71 -13.02
CA ALA A 113 -1.97 -9.86 -13.65
C ALA A 113 -0.97 -10.99 -13.93
N GLN A 114 0.22 -10.67 -14.45
CA GLN A 114 1.29 -11.64 -14.68
C GLN A 114 1.75 -12.29 -13.38
N LYS A 115 2.04 -11.50 -12.34
CA LYS A 115 2.44 -12.04 -11.02
C LYS A 115 1.35 -12.92 -10.41
N ARG A 116 0.07 -12.56 -10.58
CA ARG A 116 -1.05 -13.40 -10.13
C ARG A 116 -1.07 -14.74 -10.88
N GLN A 117 -0.95 -14.73 -12.21
CA GLN A 117 -0.89 -15.96 -13.00
C GLN A 117 0.31 -16.83 -12.63
N GLU A 118 1.48 -16.23 -12.40
CA GLU A 118 2.68 -16.94 -11.95
C GLU A 118 2.47 -17.60 -10.58
N GLN A 119 1.80 -16.92 -9.65
CA GLN A 119 1.45 -17.48 -8.34
C GLN A 119 0.45 -18.65 -8.45
N GLU A 120 -0.51 -18.58 -9.38
CA GLU A 120 -1.45 -19.67 -9.65
C GLU A 120 -0.78 -20.88 -10.31
N LEU A 121 0.22 -20.66 -11.15
CA LEU A 121 0.96 -21.69 -11.87
C LEU A 121 2.11 -22.29 -11.04
N ALA A 122 2.54 -21.62 -9.96
CA ALA A 122 3.58 -22.11 -9.08
C ALA A 122 3.10 -23.38 -8.36
N PRO A 123 3.86 -24.49 -8.40
CA PRO A 123 3.50 -25.69 -7.65
C PRO A 123 3.50 -25.37 -6.16
N GLU A 124 2.49 -25.84 -5.42
CA GLU A 124 2.49 -25.74 -3.97
C GLU A 124 3.83 -26.27 -3.43
N PRO A 125 4.51 -25.56 -2.51
CA PRO A 125 5.65 -26.15 -1.84
C PRO A 125 5.15 -27.43 -1.19
N GLN A 126 5.68 -28.57 -1.64
CA GLN A 126 5.39 -29.86 -1.03
C GLN A 126 5.57 -29.68 0.47
N ALA A 127 4.48 -29.83 1.23
CA ALA A 127 4.52 -29.83 2.68
C ALA A 127 5.53 -30.91 3.08
N GLU A 128 6.76 -30.49 3.39
CA GLU A 128 7.77 -31.39 3.91
C GLU A 128 7.19 -32.05 5.14
N GLY A 129 7.17 -33.38 5.07
CA GLY A 129 6.37 -34.22 5.91
C GLY A 129 6.58 -33.96 7.40
N ALA A 130 5.51 -34.24 8.13
CA ALA A 130 5.54 -34.58 9.53
C ALA A 130 6.83 -35.32 9.92
N ALA A 131 7.65 -34.69 10.75
CA ALA A 131 8.61 -35.41 11.59
C ALA A 131 7.99 -35.51 12.99
N PRO A 132 7.57 -36.70 13.44
CA PRO A 132 7.26 -36.93 14.84
C PRO A 132 8.57 -37.25 15.55
N THR A 133 9.01 -36.42 16.50
CA THR A 133 9.64 -36.85 17.77
C THR A 133 9.58 -35.69 18.76
#